data_AF-A0A7C3BJJ2-F1
#
_entry.id   AF-A0A7C3BJJ2-F1
#
_cell.length_a   1.000
_cell.length_b   1.000
_cell.length_c   1.000
_cell.angle_alpha   90.00
_cell.angle_beta   90.00
_cell.angle_gamma   90.00
#
_symmetry.space_group_name_H-M   'P 1'
#
loop_
_entity.id
_entity.type
_entity.pdbx_description
1 polymer ?
#
loop_
_entity_poly.entity_id
_entity_poly.type
_entity_poly.pdbx_seq_one_letter_code
_entity_poly.pdbx_strand_id
1 'polypeptide(L)'
;MGALRGKMSAGKDEQKVGQQLPRSANKSAGLCIGCGRNNPYGLKLSFQWDGRTARTEFTPSRFYQGWPDIVHGGILATMLDEAMGHATLFSGFFDFLTAAIQVNFKRPAPIGEPLIITASLVRKKERSIRVKGKIRLRDGTLVAEGTATQVLVGASKLEAVIWDMDGVIADTGPYHLAAWQEVFGKRGYHYSAEDFRRNFGKRNDTIIRSVIGDDAPPREVEAIAAEKEAVFREKAARKVRPLPGAIELIKSLKEYGVKVALASSAPVENIELVTRELGIKDGYFDVVVWGREVSEGKPSPQGFLLAARRLGVEPENCVVIEDSVAGVTAARRAGMRCLAVTNTRSRESLAEADLVVDTLEEITVADLAGLFNSGGKNS
;
A
#
# COMPACT_ATOMS: atom_id res chain seq x y z
N MET A 1 -30.15 42.99 55.36
CA MET A 1 -30.98 42.34 54.33
C MET A 1 -30.15 41.18 53.78
N GLY A 2 -30.21 39.99 54.38
CA GLY A 2 -31.17 38.94 54.02
C GLY A 2 -30.48 37.96 53.08
N ALA A 3 -29.77 36.95 53.60
CA ALA A 3 -30.19 35.53 53.61
C ALA A 3 -29.51 34.75 52.45
N LEU A 4 -29.10 33.48 52.50
CA LEU A 4 -28.87 32.43 53.50
C LEU A 4 -28.41 31.22 52.65
N ARG A 5 -27.48 30.40 53.19
CA ARG A 5 -27.26 28.96 52.88
C ARG A 5 -26.70 28.63 51.47
N GLY A 6 -25.81 27.65 51.26
CA GLY A 6 -25.18 26.67 52.13
C GLY A 6 -24.74 25.45 51.31
N LYS A 7 -23.61 24.85 51.72
CA LYS A 7 -23.23 23.42 51.67
C LYS A 7 -22.87 22.71 50.34
N MET A 8 -21.61 22.27 50.34
CA MET A 8 -21.12 20.88 50.24
C MET A 8 -21.14 20.10 48.91
N SER A 9 -19.91 19.84 48.44
CA SER A 9 -19.26 18.51 48.36
C SER A 9 -18.93 17.93 46.98
N ALA A 10 -17.73 17.35 46.98
CA ALA A 10 -17.30 16.12 46.32
C ALA A 10 -17.14 16.12 44.79
N GLY A 11 -15.87 16.28 44.38
CA GLY A 11 -15.10 15.11 43.94
C GLY A 11 -15.02 14.82 42.44
N LYS A 12 -13.82 14.35 42.06
CA LYS A 12 -13.45 13.61 40.84
C LYS A 12 -13.23 14.48 39.60
N ASP A 13 -12.25 14.26 38.74
CA ASP A 13 -11.13 13.31 38.72
C ASP A 13 -10.12 13.83 37.69
N GLU A 14 -8.93 13.28 37.78
CA GLU A 14 -7.76 13.46 36.95
C GLU A 14 -7.99 13.33 35.43
N GLN A 15 -7.10 13.99 34.69
CA GLN A 15 -6.50 13.57 33.41
C GLN A 15 -7.40 13.04 32.29
N LYS A 16 -7.31 13.70 31.12
CA LYS A 16 -7.06 13.02 29.83
C LYS A 16 -6.56 14.02 28.78
N VAL A 17 -5.29 14.41 28.91
CA VAL A 17 -4.51 14.79 27.72
C VAL A 17 -4.11 13.48 27.06
N GLY A 18 -4.92 13.07 26.10
CA GLY A 18 -4.70 11.89 25.28
C GLY A 18 -4.79 12.25 23.81
N GLN A 19 -3.91 13.14 23.34
CA GLN A 19 -3.59 13.14 21.91
C GLN A 19 -2.81 11.85 21.64
N GLN A 20 -3.56 10.79 21.34
CA GLN A 20 -3.01 9.58 20.75
C GLN A 20 -2.51 9.97 19.36
N LEU A 21 -1.19 10.10 19.23
CA LEU A 21 -0.53 10.24 17.93
C LEU A 21 -1.03 9.11 17.00
N PRO A 22 -1.40 9.40 15.74
CA PRO A 22 -1.80 8.37 14.79
C PRO A 22 -0.68 7.33 14.65
N ARG A 23 -1.02 6.05 14.79
CA ARG A 23 -0.10 4.89 14.82
C ARG A 23 0.54 4.53 13.47
N SER A 24 0.57 5.46 12.53
CA SER A 24 1.06 5.22 11.16
C SER A 24 2.05 6.31 10.77
N ALA A 25 3.25 6.23 11.32
CA ALA A 25 4.39 6.99 10.82
C ALA A 25 5.20 6.05 9.91
N ASN A 26 4.86 6.05 8.62
CA ASN A 26 5.77 5.95 7.48
C ASN A 26 7.11 5.27 7.83
N LYS A 27 7.17 3.92 7.86
CA LYS A 27 8.37 3.22 8.41
C LYS A 27 9.66 3.54 7.64
N SER A 28 9.56 3.95 6.37
CA SER A 28 10.70 4.43 5.58
C SER A 28 10.83 5.96 5.55
N ALA A 29 9.77 6.77 5.44
CA ALA A 29 9.91 8.24 5.44
C ALA A 29 9.76 8.92 6.83
N GLY A 30 9.53 8.19 7.92
CA GLY A 30 9.22 8.73 9.25
C GLY A 30 10.43 9.18 10.08
N LEU A 31 10.20 9.35 11.39
CA LEU A 31 11.20 9.77 12.38
C LEU A 31 11.85 8.62 13.16
N CYS A 32 11.73 7.37 12.69
CA CYS A 32 12.38 6.22 13.33
C CYS A 32 13.90 6.45 13.48
N ILE A 33 14.47 6.19 14.66
CA ILE A 33 15.90 6.37 14.93
C ILE A 33 16.78 5.41 14.09
N GLY A 34 16.24 4.26 13.70
CA GLY A 34 16.93 3.26 12.89
C GLY A 34 16.83 3.50 11.38
N CYS A 35 15.62 3.41 10.84
CA CYS A 35 15.37 3.39 9.40
C CYS A 35 14.68 4.65 8.83
N GLY A 36 14.24 5.59 9.67
CA GLY A 36 13.48 6.76 9.24
C GLY A 36 14.31 7.74 8.40
N ARG A 37 13.91 7.98 7.14
CA ARG A 37 14.64 8.86 6.20
C ARG A 37 14.60 10.33 6.62
N ASN A 38 13.52 10.76 7.25
CA ASN A 38 13.32 12.16 7.66
C ASN A 38 13.82 12.45 9.07
N ASN A 39 14.34 11.46 9.81
CA ASN A 39 14.97 11.73 11.09
C ASN A 39 16.36 12.37 10.87
N PRO A 40 16.60 13.63 11.24
CA PRO A 40 17.90 14.28 11.06
C PRO A 40 19.00 13.63 11.92
N TYR A 41 18.63 12.92 12.98
CA TYR A 41 19.53 12.25 13.93
C TYR A 41 19.52 10.72 13.79
N GLY A 42 18.72 10.17 12.87
CA GLY A 42 18.57 8.72 12.67
C GLY A 42 19.76 8.09 11.94
N LEU A 43 19.89 6.77 12.08
CA LEU A 43 20.89 5.95 11.36
C LEU A 43 20.56 5.83 9.87
N LYS A 44 19.28 6.04 9.48
CA LYS A 44 18.80 5.99 8.09
C LYS A 44 19.17 4.67 7.38
N LEU A 45 19.09 3.55 8.11
CA LEU A 45 19.39 2.22 7.57
C LEU A 45 18.45 1.89 6.40
N SER A 46 18.97 1.22 5.36
CA SER A 46 18.19 0.82 4.18
C SER A 46 18.41 -0.66 3.89
N PHE A 47 17.41 -1.48 4.15
CA PHE A 47 17.55 -2.92 3.97
C PHE A 47 17.10 -3.35 2.58
N GLN A 48 17.88 -4.25 2.00
CA GLN A 48 17.52 -5.03 0.81
C GLN A 48 17.13 -6.45 1.24
N TRP A 49 16.29 -7.12 0.45
CA TRP A 49 15.85 -8.49 0.69
C TRP A 49 16.27 -9.39 -0.47
N ASP A 50 16.95 -10.50 -0.16
CA ASP A 50 17.37 -11.49 -1.16
C ASP A 50 16.43 -12.72 -1.25
N GLY A 51 15.25 -12.64 -0.62
CA GLY A 51 14.31 -13.75 -0.47
C GLY A 51 14.48 -14.51 0.86
N ARG A 52 15.61 -14.33 1.57
CA ARG A 52 15.89 -15.04 2.83
C ARG A 52 16.51 -14.17 3.92
N THR A 53 17.29 -13.16 3.53
CA THR A 53 18.13 -12.35 4.41
C THR A 53 17.92 -10.88 4.09
N ALA A 54 17.63 -10.11 5.15
CA ALA A 54 17.62 -8.65 5.09
C ALA A 54 19.07 -8.18 5.24
N ARG A 55 19.53 -7.30 4.35
CA ARG A 55 20.92 -6.81 4.34
C ARG A 55 21.00 -5.30 4.17
N THR A 56 21.85 -4.64 4.94
CA THR A 56 22.28 -3.25 4.72
C THR A 56 23.77 -3.12 4.99
N GLU A 57 24.35 -2.03 4.49
CA GLU A 57 25.67 -1.56 4.88
C GLU A 57 25.53 -0.20 5.57
N PHE A 58 26.33 0.05 6.60
CA PHE A 58 26.34 1.32 7.32
C PHE A 58 27.74 1.64 7.81
N THR A 59 28.19 2.88 7.61
CA THR A 59 29.48 3.37 8.10
C THR A 59 29.24 4.33 9.27
N PRO A 60 29.52 3.94 10.52
CA PRO A 60 29.31 4.79 11.68
C PRO A 60 30.25 5.99 11.67
N SER A 61 29.70 7.20 11.70
CA SER A 61 30.48 8.42 11.97
C SER A 61 30.91 8.51 13.44
N ARG A 62 31.84 9.42 13.73
CA ARG A 62 32.31 9.70 15.11
C ARG A 62 31.21 10.02 16.11
N PHE A 63 30.03 10.48 15.65
CA PHE A 63 28.92 10.81 16.55
C PHE A 63 28.23 9.58 17.16
N TYR A 64 28.59 8.36 16.72
CA TYR A 64 28.04 7.11 17.26
C TYR A 64 29.01 6.38 18.21
N GLN A 65 30.11 7.02 18.60
CA GLN A 65 31.11 6.41 19.47
C GLN A 65 30.62 6.26 20.92
N GLY A 66 31.05 5.20 21.59
CA GLY A 66 30.90 5.05 23.05
C GLY A 66 32.23 5.32 23.73
N TRP A 67 33.19 4.40 23.54
CA TRP A 67 34.60 4.66 23.81
C TRP A 67 35.26 5.31 22.58
N PRO A 68 36.39 6.02 22.73
CA PRO A 68 37.13 6.58 21.59
C PRO A 68 37.34 5.54 20.49
N ASP A 69 36.99 5.92 19.26
CA ASP A 69 37.10 5.12 18.03
C ASP A 69 36.30 3.81 18.00
N ILE A 70 35.40 3.57 18.97
CA ILE A 70 34.55 2.38 19.05
C ILE A 70 33.07 2.78 19.04
N VAL A 71 32.29 2.16 18.14
CA VAL A 71 30.84 2.36 18.07
C VAL A 71 30.16 1.94 19.38
N HIS A 72 29.25 2.78 19.87
CA HIS A 72 28.49 2.51 21.10
C HIS A 72 27.66 1.22 20.96
N GLY A 73 27.70 0.34 21.97
CA GLY A 73 27.00 -0.96 21.94
C GLY A 73 25.49 -0.83 21.72
N GLY A 74 24.87 0.21 22.27
CA GLY A 74 23.46 0.54 22.04
C GLY A 74 23.15 0.86 20.56
N ILE A 75 24.08 1.45 19.81
CA ILE A 75 23.89 1.72 18.38
C ILE A 75 23.92 0.41 17.58
N LEU A 76 24.86 -0.48 17.91
CA LEU A 76 24.90 -1.82 17.32
C LEU A 76 23.64 -2.65 17.67
N ALA A 77 23.13 -2.51 18.89
CA ALA A 77 21.88 -3.15 19.30
C ALA A 77 20.69 -2.61 18.51
N THR A 78 20.58 -1.30 18.32
CA THR A 78 19.57 -0.67 17.45
C THR A 78 19.67 -1.19 16.01
N MET A 79 20.87 -1.27 15.44
CA MET A 79 21.06 -1.82 14.09
C MET A 79 20.57 -3.28 13.98
N LEU A 80 20.84 -4.10 14.99
CA LEU A 80 20.38 -5.48 15.04
C LEU A 80 18.86 -5.58 15.17
N ASP A 81 18.25 -4.78 16.04
CA ASP A 81 16.80 -4.74 16.21
C ASP A 81 16.10 -4.33 14.91
N GLU A 82 16.60 -3.28 14.25
CA GLU A 82 16.07 -2.82 12.96
C GLU A 82 16.24 -3.87 11.86
N ALA A 83 17.40 -4.52 11.76
CA ALA A 83 17.62 -5.57 10.76
C ALA A 83 16.67 -6.76 10.98
N MET A 84 16.53 -7.19 12.23
CA MET A 84 15.63 -8.27 12.60
C MET A 84 14.16 -7.89 12.40
N GLY A 85 13.78 -6.63 12.64
CA GLY A 85 12.48 -6.08 12.29
C GLY A 85 12.23 -6.13 10.78
N HIS A 86 13.20 -5.69 9.97
CA HIS A 86 13.07 -5.74 8.51
C HIS A 86 12.99 -7.16 7.96
N ALA A 87 13.73 -8.12 8.53
CA ALA A 87 13.57 -9.53 8.15
C ALA A 87 12.13 -10.04 8.38
N THR A 88 11.46 -9.57 9.43
CA THR A 88 10.06 -9.89 9.71
C THR A 88 9.09 -9.15 8.80
N LEU A 89 9.36 -7.86 8.50
CA LEU A 89 8.60 -7.08 7.51
C LEU A 89 8.65 -7.72 6.12
N PHE A 90 9.84 -8.08 5.63
CA PHE A 90 10.01 -8.76 4.34
C PHE A 90 9.41 -10.18 4.33
N SER A 91 9.14 -10.75 5.49
CA SER A 91 8.38 -12.00 5.62
C SER A 91 6.85 -11.77 5.61
N GLY A 92 6.42 -10.52 5.39
CA GLY A 92 5.04 -10.07 5.29
C GLY A 92 4.36 -9.80 6.63
N PHE A 93 5.09 -9.73 7.75
CA PHE A 93 4.51 -9.42 9.04
C PHE A 93 4.76 -7.96 9.38
N PHE A 94 3.71 -7.15 9.43
CA PHE A 94 3.83 -5.69 9.56
C PHE A 94 3.50 -5.17 10.96
N ASP A 95 2.73 -5.92 11.75
CA ASP A 95 2.32 -5.56 13.10
C ASP A 95 2.94 -6.50 14.14
N PHE A 96 4.13 -6.13 14.59
CA PHE A 96 4.88 -6.87 15.58
C PHE A 96 5.69 -5.92 16.46
N LEU A 97 6.05 -6.42 17.64
CA LEU A 97 6.95 -5.74 18.57
C LEU A 97 8.07 -6.70 18.93
N THR A 98 9.29 -6.18 19.09
CA THR A 98 10.36 -6.93 19.73
C THR A 98 10.05 -7.10 21.22
N ALA A 99 9.64 -8.30 21.63
CA ALA A 99 9.30 -8.60 23.03
C ALA A 99 10.55 -8.91 23.86
N ALA A 100 11.56 -9.53 23.23
CA ALA A 100 12.85 -9.75 23.86
C ALA A 100 13.93 -9.76 22.78
N ILE A 101 15.06 -9.12 23.08
CA ILE A 101 16.26 -9.14 22.25
C ILE A 101 17.46 -9.49 23.14
N GLN A 102 18.29 -10.41 22.65
CA GLN A 102 19.59 -10.70 23.22
C GLN A 102 20.65 -10.36 22.20
N VAL A 103 21.62 -9.52 22.59
CA VAL A 103 22.77 -9.13 21.76
C VAL A 103 24.04 -9.64 22.41
N ASN A 104 24.85 -10.36 21.63
CA ASN A 104 26.17 -10.82 22.03
C ASN A 104 27.22 -10.02 21.25
N PHE A 105 27.94 -9.13 21.94
CA PHE A 105 29.09 -8.42 21.38
C PHE A 105 30.31 -9.35 21.40
N LYS A 106 30.95 -9.50 20.24
CA LYS A 106 32.10 -10.40 20.05
C LYS A 106 33.40 -9.62 19.90
N ARG A 107 33.37 -8.49 19.21
CA ARG A 107 34.53 -7.62 18.95
C ARG A 107 34.09 -6.15 18.89
N PRO A 108 34.99 -5.19 19.16
CA PRO A 108 34.73 -3.77 18.93
C PRO A 108 34.41 -3.50 17.46
N ALA A 109 33.47 -2.59 17.21
CA ALA A 109 33.23 -2.01 15.88
C ALA A 109 34.00 -0.69 15.78
N PRO A 110 34.94 -0.55 14.84
CA PRO A 110 35.63 0.72 14.62
C PRO A 110 34.69 1.79 14.05
N ILE A 111 34.91 3.04 14.45
CA ILE A 111 34.31 4.21 13.79
C ILE A 111 34.92 4.36 12.39
N GLY A 112 34.10 4.78 11.42
CA GLY A 112 34.54 5.01 10.04
C GLY A 112 34.69 3.75 9.19
N GLU A 113 34.60 2.56 9.78
CA GLU A 113 34.61 1.30 9.04
C GLU A 113 33.21 0.83 8.65
N PRO A 114 33.01 0.36 7.40
CA PRO A 114 31.71 -0.15 6.98
C PRO A 114 31.32 -1.44 7.69
N LEU A 115 30.12 -1.43 8.25
CA LEU A 115 29.48 -2.58 8.89
C LEU A 115 28.46 -3.20 7.94
N ILE A 116 28.55 -4.51 7.74
CA ILE A 116 27.55 -5.31 7.01
C ILE A 116 26.58 -5.88 8.04
N ILE A 117 25.33 -5.46 7.98
CA ILE A 117 24.27 -5.90 8.89
C ILE A 117 23.33 -6.83 8.12
N THR A 118 23.09 -8.00 8.70
CA THR A 118 22.22 -9.04 8.10
C THR A 118 21.24 -9.58 9.12
N ALA A 119 20.04 -9.96 8.69
CA ALA A 119 19.09 -10.67 9.54
C ALA A 119 18.19 -11.63 8.77
N SER A 120 17.68 -12.65 9.44
CA SER A 120 16.81 -13.68 8.84
C SER A 120 15.79 -14.22 9.84
N LEU A 121 14.65 -14.67 9.33
CA LEU A 121 13.64 -15.38 10.10
C LEU A 121 14.15 -16.79 10.42
N VAL A 122 14.08 -17.18 11.70
CA VAL A 122 14.51 -18.49 12.19
C VAL A 122 13.33 -19.45 12.26
N ARG A 123 12.23 -19.02 12.91
CA ARG A 123 10.98 -19.78 12.96
C ARG A 123 9.80 -18.85 13.22
N LYS A 124 8.62 -19.23 12.72
CA LYS A 124 7.33 -18.62 13.04
C LYS A 124 6.49 -19.61 13.84
N LYS A 125 6.00 -19.19 15.00
CA LYS A 125 4.88 -19.79 15.73
C LYS A 125 3.64 -18.94 15.51
N GLU A 126 2.49 -19.38 16.01
CA GLU A 126 1.21 -18.69 15.84
C GLU A 126 1.28 -17.19 16.16
N ARG A 127 1.75 -16.82 17.36
CA ARG A 127 1.83 -15.42 17.83
C ARG A 127 3.26 -14.87 18.00
N SER A 128 4.30 -15.65 17.66
CA SER A 128 5.68 -15.19 17.85
C SER A 128 6.60 -15.60 16.71
N ILE A 129 7.54 -14.72 16.40
CA ILE A 129 8.54 -14.88 15.36
C ILE A 129 9.91 -14.81 16.03
N ARG A 130 10.73 -15.83 15.76
CA ARG A 130 12.13 -15.82 16.18
C ARG A 130 12.96 -15.37 14.98
N VAL A 131 13.77 -14.35 15.18
CA VAL A 131 14.67 -13.78 14.18
C VAL A 131 16.08 -13.73 14.74
N LYS A 132 17.07 -13.74 13.83
CA LYS A 132 18.48 -13.57 14.19
C LYS A 132 19.14 -12.54 13.29
N GLY A 133 20.08 -11.79 13.84
CA GLY A 133 20.86 -10.78 13.14
C GLY A 133 22.35 -10.92 13.39
N LYS A 134 23.18 -10.42 12.48
CA LYS A 134 24.64 -10.37 12.59
C LYS A 134 25.17 -9.06 12.03
N ILE A 135 26.16 -8.50 12.71
CA ILE A 135 26.98 -7.37 12.24
C ILE A 135 28.39 -7.90 11.99
N ARG A 136 28.92 -7.61 10.80
CA ARG A 136 30.29 -7.97 10.41
C ARG A 136 31.04 -6.79 9.81
N LEU A 137 32.36 -6.82 9.91
CA LEU A 137 33.23 -6.02 9.06
C LEU A 137 33.25 -6.60 7.64
N ARG A 138 33.79 -5.84 6.68
CA ARG A 138 33.90 -6.27 5.27
C ARG A 138 34.75 -7.54 5.08
N ASP A 139 35.73 -7.78 5.93
CA ASP A 139 36.56 -8.99 5.94
C ASP A 139 35.82 -10.25 6.46
N GLY A 140 34.56 -10.10 6.90
CA GLY A 140 33.74 -11.18 7.46
C GLY A 140 33.86 -11.36 8.98
N THR A 141 34.69 -10.57 9.64
CA THR A 141 34.85 -10.56 11.11
C THR A 141 33.50 -10.31 11.80
N LEU A 142 33.08 -11.22 12.69
CA LEU A 142 31.86 -11.06 13.48
C LEU A 142 32.07 -10.05 14.62
N VAL A 143 31.33 -8.96 14.57
CA VAL A 143 31.34 -7.89 15.57
C VAL A 143 30.29 -8.16 16.64
N ALA A 144 29.04 -8.41 16.22
CA ALA A 144 27.92 -8.66 17.11
C ALA A 144 26.91 -9.60 16.45
N GLU A 145 26.17 -10.34 17.27
CA GLU A 145 25.02 -11.11 16.83
C GLU A 145 23.84 -10.92 17.75
N GLY A 146 22.64 -10.93 17.18
CA GLY A 146 21.39 -10.74 17.88
C GLY A 146 20.45 -11.92 17.68
N THR A 147 19.66 -12.25 18.69
CA THR A 147 18.46 -13.06 18.54
C THR A 147 17.30 -12.34 19.20
N ALA A 148 16.21 -12.17 18.47
CA ALA A 148 15.00 -11.55 19.02
C ALA A 148 13.80 -12.49 18.91
N THR A 149 12.90 -12.31 19.87
CA THR A 149 11.53 -12.84 19.83
C THR A 149 10.61 -11.65 19.60
N GLN A 150 9.95 -11.65 18.45
CA GLN A 150 8.94 -10.66 18.10
C GLN A 150 7.57 -11.28 18.29
N VAL A 151 6.62 -10.49 18.81
CA VAL A 151 5.25 -10.93 19.05
C VAL A 151 4.34 -10.21 18.08
N LEU A 152 3.45 -10.97 17.43
CA LEU A 152 2.42 -10.42 16.55
C LEU A 152 1.32 -9.78 17.40
N VAL A 153 0.99 -8.53 17.08
CA VAL A 153 0.00 -7.74 17.83
C VAL A 153 -1.38 -7.78 17.17
N GLY A 154 -1.43 -8.09 15.87
CA GLY A 154 -2.65 -8.31 15.08
C GLY A 154 -2.84 -9.77 14.61
N ALA A 155 -4.06 -10.10 14.19
CA ALA A 155 -4.44 -11.43 13.72
C ALA A 155 -4.41 -11.58 12.19
N SER A 156 -4.59 -10.48 11.43
CA SER A 156 -4.73 -10.50 9.98
C SER A 156 -3.51 -9.93 9.26
N LYS A 157 -3.15 -10.53 8.12
CA LYS A 157 -1.95 -10.24 7.36
C LYS A 157 -2.34 -9.59 6.03
N LEU A 158 -1.61 -8.56 5.61
CA LEU A 158 -1.65 -8.10 4.23
C LEU A 158 -1.03 -9.17 3.33
N GLU A 159 -1.85 -9.93 2.62
CA GLU A 159 -1.38 -10.98 1.70
C GLU A 159 -1.37 -10.51 0.25
N ALA A 160 -2.32 -9.66 -0.13
CA ALA A 160 -2.42 -9.13 -1.48
C ALA A 160 -2.91 -7.69 -1.54
N VAL A 161 -2.46 -6.99 -2.57
CA VAL A 161 -3.04 -5.72 -3.01
C VAL A 161 -3.57 -5.88 -4.42
N ILE A 162 -4.84 -5.54 -4.60
CA ILE A 162 -5.55 -5.60 -5.88
C ILE A 162 -5.77 -4.17 -6.36
N TRP A 163 -5.18 -3.84 -7.49
CA TRP A 163 -5.16 -2.49 -8.03
C TRP A 163 -6.23 -2.32 -9.09
N ASP A 164 -6.95 -1.20 -9.06
CA ASP A 164 -7.52 -0.66 -10.29
C ASP A 164 -6.43 -0.01 -11.15
N MET A 165 -6.73 0.23 -12.43
CA MET A 165 -5.78 0.82 -13.38
C MET A 165 -6.02 2.31 -13.60
N ASP A 166 -7.20 2.64 -14.12
CA ASP A 166 -7.54 3.97 -14.61
C ASP A 166 -7.84 4.89 -13.43
N GLY A 167 -7.15 6.03 -13.33
CA GLY A 167 -7.33 6.94 -12.19
C GLY A 167 -6.65 6.49 -10.89
N VAL A 168 -6.03 5.31 -10.87
CA VAL A 168 -5.22 4.82 -9.73
C VAL A 168 -3.75 4.69 -10.11
N ILE A 169 -3.42 3.85 -11.10
CA ILE A 169 -2.04 3.67 -11.56
C ILE A 169 -1.71 4.68 -12.64
N ALA A 170 -2.65 4.91 -13.56
CA ALA A 170 -2.43 5.67 -14.78
C ALA A 170 -3.41 6.84 -14.91
N ASP A 171 -2.90 8.01 -15.30
CA ASP A 171 -3.74 9.14 -15.68
C ASP A 171 -4.28 8.93 -17.10
N THR A 172 -5.41 8.23 -17.20
CA THR A 172 -6.08 7.87 -18.46
C THR A 172 -7.38 8.64 -18.70
N GLY A 173 -7.85 9.36 -17.68
CA GLY A 173 -9.15 10.06 -17.70
C GLY A 173 -9.34 11.00 -18.90
N PRO A 174 -8.38 11.89 -19.20
CA PRO A 174 -8.48 12.80 -20.35
C PRO A 174 -8.66 12.08 -21.69
N TYR A 175 -7.98 10.94 -21.88
CA TYR A 175 -8.06 10.18 -23.14
C TYR A 175 -9.38 9.42 -23.26
N HIS A 176 -9.92 8.92 -22.15
CA HIS A 176 -11.24 8.32 -22.14
C HIS A 176 -12.35 9.33 -22.41
N LEU A 177 -12.29 10.52 -21.80
CA LEU A 177 -13.24 11.60 -22.07
C LEU A 177 -13.23 11.99 -23.55
N ALA A 178 -12.04 12.23 -24.11
CA ALA A 178 -11.90 12.59 -25.52
C ALA A 178 -12.39 11.48 -26.47
N ALA A 179 -12.15 10.21 -26.13
CA ALA A 179 -12.65 9.08 -26.93
C ALA A 179 -14.17 8.99 -26.90
N TRP A 180 -14.79 9.13 -25.71
CA TRP A 180 -16.25 9.13 -25.59
C TRP A 180 -16.89 10.28 -26.34
N GLN A 181 -16.37 11.51 -26.18
CA GLN A 181 -16.88 12.69 -26.86
C GLN A 181 -16.85 12.55 -28.38
N GLU A 182 -15.77 11.96 -28.92
CA GLU A 182 -15.67 11.72 -30.36
C GLU A 182 -16.68 10.67 -30.84
N VAL A 183 -16.74 9.52 -30.18
CA VAL A 183 -17.57 8.38 -30.62
C VAL A 183 -19.05 8.67 -30.49
N PHE A 184 -19.46 9.33 -29.40
CA PHE A 184 -20.84 9.78 -29.21
C PHE A 184 -21.18 10.96 -30.13
N GLY A 185 -20.24 11.90 -30.32
CA GLY A 185 -20.43 13.05 -31.19
C GLY A 185 -20.69 12.65 -32.66
N LYS A 186 -19.98 11.64 -33.17
CA LYS A 186 -20.23 11.04 -34.50
C LYS A 186 -21.66 10.51 -34.68
N ARG A 187 -22.35 10.22 -33.58
CA ARG A 187 -23.71 9.67 -33.53
C ARG A 187 -24.76 10.70 -33.10
N GLY A 188 -24.37 11.98 -32.97
CA GLY A 188 -25.27 13.05 -32.57
C GLY A 188 -25.57 13.12 -31.06
N TYR A 189 -24.87 12.35 -30.23
CA TYR A 189 -25.00 12.41 -28.78
C TYR A 189 -23.98 13.37 -28.18
N HIS A 190 -24.43 14.19 -27.23
CA HIS A 190 -23.54 15.03 -26.43
C HIS A 190 -23.10 14.26 -25.18
N TYR A 191 -21.79 14.17 -24.93
CA TYR A 191 -21.24 13.55 -23.73
C TYR A 191 -20.37 14.56 -22.98
N SER A 192 -20.90 15.08 -21.88
CA SER A 192 -20.27 16.14 -21.12
C SER A 192 -19.17 15.62 -20.18
N ALA A 193 -18.34 16.53 -19.66
CA ALA A 193 -17.40 16.20 -18.60
C ALA A 193 -18.11 15.75 -17.31
N GLU A 194 -19.35 16.19 -17.07
CA GLU A 194 -20.15 15.70 -15.94
C GLU A 194 -20.62 14.26 -16.14
N ASP A 195 -21.09 13.92 -17.34
CA ASP A 195 -21.46 12.53 -17.69
C ASP A 195 -20.28 11.60 -17.51
N PHE A 196 -19.12 12.03 -18.03
CA PHE A 196 -17.86 11.32 -17.83
C PHE A 196 -17.55 11.13 -16.36
N ARG A 197 -17.62 12.21 -15.56
CA ARG A 197 -17.37 12.12 -14.13
C ARG A 197 -18.34 11.15 -13.47
N ARG A 198 -19.63 11.11 -13.80
CA ARG A 198 -20.61 10.16 -13.22
C ARG A 198 -20.36 8.69 -13.60
N ASN A 199 -19.71 8.46 -14.73
CA ASN A 199 -19.57 7.13 -15.33
C ASN A 199 -18.15 6.54 -15.31
N PHE A 200 -17.13 7.34 -15.02
CA PHE A 200 -15.74 6.88 -14.95
C PHE A 200 -15.58 5.73 -13.95
N GLY A 201 -14.83 4.69 -14.34
CA GLY A 201 -14.62 3.44 -13.61
C GLY A 201 -15.62 2.31 -13.93
N LYS A 202 -16.75 2.61 -14.60
CA LYS A 202 -17.76 1.60 -15.02
C LYS A 202 -17.36 0.90 -16.33
N ARG A 203 -17.98 -0.25 -16.59
CA ARG A 203 -17.82 -1.01 -17.85
C ARG A 203 -18.46 -0.25 -19.01
N ASN A 204 -17.86 -0.33 -20.21
CA ASN A 204 -18.31 0.45 -21.38
C ASN A 204 -19.78 0.24 -21.73
N ASP A 205 -20.29 -0.99 -21.67
CA ASP A 205 -21.69 -1.29 -21.97
C ASP A 205 -22.65 -0.55 -21.02
N THR A 206 -22.33 -0.47 -19.73
CA THR A 206 -23.09 0.34 -18.76
C THR A 206 -23.06 1.82 -19.14
N ILE A 207 -21.90 2.34 -19.54
CA ILE A 207 -21.76 3.75 -19.96
C ILE A 207 -22.57 4.02 -21.23
N ILE A 208 -22.45 3.14 -22.23
CA ILE A 208 -23.14 3.28 -23.51
C ILE A 208 -24.66 3.28 -23.30
N ARG A 209 -25.18 2.29 -22.57
CA ARG A 209 -26.63 2.21 -22.27
C ARG A 209 -27.14 3.44 -21.51
N SER A 210 -26.32 4.04 -20.64
CA SER A 210 -26.69 5.29 -19.96
C SER A 210 -26.85 6.50 -20.88
N VAL A 211 -26.29 6.45 -22.10
CA VAL A 211 -26.34 7.54 -23.09
C VAL A 211 -27.36 7.28 -24.20
N ILE A 212 -27.40 6.05 -24.73
CA ILE A 212 -28.22 5.72 -25.90
C ILE A 212 -29.50 4.94 -25.57
N GLY A 213 -29.69 4.54 -24.30
CA GLY A 213 -30.85 3.81 -23.80
C GLY A 213 -30.58 2.34 -23.48
N ASP A 214 -31.32 1.80 -22.51
CA ASP A 214 -31.14 0.42 -22.03
C ASP A 214 -31.54 -0.63 -23.08
N ASP A 215 -32.49 -0.30 -23.95
CA ASP A 215 -32.99 -1.18 -25.03
C ASP A 215 -32.05 -1.25 -26.25
N ALA A 216 -30.90 -0.59 -26.21
CA ALA A 216 -29.94 -0.60 -27.31
C ALA A 216 -29.51 -2.04 -27.67
N PRO A 217 -29.55 -2.42 -28.96
CA PRO A 217 -29.17 -3.75 -29.41
C PRO A 217 -27.74 -4.12 -28.98
N PRO A 218 -27.47 -5.34 -28.49
CA PRO A 218 -26.14 -5.75 -28.06
C PRO A 218 -25.03 -5.49 -29.09
N ARG A 219 -25.33 -5.74 -30.37
CA ARG A 219 -24.38 -5.49 -31.49
C ARG A 219 -24.00 -4.02 -31.63
N GLU A 220 -24.93 -3.11 -31.37
CA GLU A 220 -24.66 -1.66 -31.44
C GLU A 220 -23.78 -1.23 -30.26
N VAL A 221 -24.08 -1.71 -29.06
CA VAL A 221 -23.27 -1.46 -27.86
C VAL A 221 -21.84 -1.99 -28.05
N GLU A 222 -21.69 -3.19 -28.60
CA GLU A 222 -20.39 -3.77 -28.92
C GLU A 222 -19.62 -2.96 -29.95
N ALA A 223 -20.29 -2.48 -31.01
CA ALA A 223 -19.67 -1.66 -32.05
C ALA A 223 -19.19 -0.30 -31.50
N ILE A 224 -20.01 0.36 -30.67
CA ILE A 224 -19.64 1.63 -30.01
C ILE A 224 -18.45 1.41 -29.06
N ALA A 225 -18.50 0.34 -28.26
CA ALA A 225 -17.41 0.00 -27.36
C ALA A 225 -16.10 -0.25 -28.14
N ALA A 226 -16.16 -1.04 -29.22
CA ALA A 226 -14.98 -1.33 -30.04
C ALA A 226 -14.38 -0.07 -30.68
N GLU A 227 -15.22 0.82 -31.24
CA GLU A 227 -14.76 2.09 -31.81
C GLU A 227 -14.14 2.98 -30.73
N LYS A 228 -14.82 3.15 -29.58
CA LYS A 228 -14.29 3.94 -28.47
C LYS A 228 -12.94 3.45 -27.98
N GLU A 229 -12.74 2.13 -27.91
CA GLU A 229 -11.46 1.60 -27.44
C GLU A 229 -10.34 1.74 -28.48
N ALA A 230 -10.66 1.69 -29.78
CA ALA A 230 -9.69 2.04 -30.81
C ALA A 230 -9.26 3.52 -30.71
N VAL A 231 -10.23 4.42 -30.58
CA VAL A 231 -9.98 5.86 -30.42
C VAL A 231 -9.21 6.16 -29.13
N PHE A 232 -9.55 5.50 -28.03
CA PHE A 232 -8.80 5.61 -26.77
C PHE A 232 -7.33 5.23 -26.97
N ARG A 233 -7.06 4.05 -27.56
CA ARG A 233 -5.69 3.58 -27.78
C ARG A 233 -4.89 4.53 -28.66
N GLU A 234 -5.50 5.09 -29.70
CA GLU A 234 -4.86 6.10 -30.54
C GLU A 234 -4.51 7.37 -29.75
N LYS A 235 -5.45 7.89 -28.96
CA LYS A 235 -5.25 9.14 -28.21
C LYS A 235 -4.26 8.98 -27.05
N ALA A 236 -4.30 7.85 -26.37
CA ALA A 236 -3.46 7.54 -25.22
C ALA A 236 -2.02 7.17 -25.61
N ALA A 237 -1.82 6.59 -26.80
CA ALA A 237 -0.52 6.08 -27.24
C ALA A 237 0.62 7.10 -27.03
N ARG A 238 1.66 6.67 -26.30
CA ARG A 238 2.89 7.40 -25.91
C ARG A 238 2.66 8.60 -24.98
N LYS A 239 1.46 8.79 -24.47
CA LYS A 239 1.09 9.94 -23.63
C LYS A 239 0.65 9.54 -22.23
N VAL A 240 0.48 8.25 -21.95
CA VAL A 240 0.10 7.80 -20.61
C VAL A 240 1.23 8.14 -19.62
N ARG A 241 0.82 8.58 -18.42
CA ARG A 241 1.71 8.91 -17.30
C ARG A 241 1.24 8.19 -16.05
N PRO A 242 2.17 7.75 -15.18
CA PRO A 242 1.79 7.18 -13.90
C PRO A 242 1.26 8.27 -12.98
N LEU A 243 0.31 7.93 -12.12
CA LEU A 243 -0.12 8.79 -11.02
C LEU A 243 0.92 8.76 -9.87
N PRO A 244 1.07 9.85 -9.10
CA PRO A 244 2.12 9.96 -8.09
C PRO A 244 2.10 8.81 -7.06
N GLY A 245 3.27 8.21 -6.82
CA GLY A 245 3.48 7.14 -5.85
C GLY A 245 3.01 5.74 -6.28
N ALA A 246 2.27 5.60 -7.38
CA ALA A 246 1.70 4.30 -7.78
C ALA A 246 2.79 3.26 -8.10
N ILE A 247 3.80 3.63 -8.89
CA ILE A 247 4.84 2.71 -9.36
C ILE A 247 5.79 2.34 -8.21
N GLU A 248 6.11 3.31 -7.36
CA GLU A 248 6.93 3.15 -6.16
C GLU A 248 6.26 2.20 -5.16
N LEU A 249 4.95 2.33 -4.96
CA LEU A 249 4.18 1.46 -4.07
C LEU A 249 4.06 0.04 -4.63
N ILE A 250 3.79 -0.13 -5.94
CA ILE A 250 3.80 -1.45 -6.60
C ILE A 250 5.15 -2.16 -6.41
N LYS A 251 6.26 -1.45 -6.64
CA LYS A 251 7.62 -1.98 -6.41
C LYS A 251 7.83 -2.39 -4.97
N SER A 252 7.47 -1.51 -4.03
CA SER A 252 7.61 -1.77 -2.60
C SER A 252 6.82 -3.03 -2.18
N LEU A 253 5.58 -3.20 -2.66
CA LEU A 253 4.77 -4.38 -2.36
C LEU A 253 5.47 -5.69 -2.74
N LYS A 254 6.11 -5.72 -3.93
CA LYS A 254 6.88 -6.88 -4.38
C LYS A 254 8.10 -7.14 -3.51
N GLU A 255 8.82 -6.09 -3.10
CA GLU A 255 9.96 -6.20 -2.18
C GLU A 255 9.56 -6.81 -0.83
N TYR A 256 8.36 -6.48 -0.34
CA TYR A 256 7.80 -7.05 0.89
C TYR A 256 7.09 -8.40 0.72
N GLY A 257 7.16 -9.01 -0.47
CA GLY A 257 6.55 -10.30 -0.76
C GLY A 257 5.01 -10.30 -0.73
N VAL A 258 4.39 -9.13 -0.86
CA VAL A 258 2.94 -8.98 -0.99
C VAL A 258 2.56 -9.30 -2.45
N LYS A 259 1.54 -10.13 -2.64
CA LYS A 259 1.03 -10.45 -3.97
C LYS A 259 0.36 -9.22 -4.57
N VAL A 260 0.56 -8.98 -5.86
CA VAL A 260 0.01 -7.81 -6.55
C VAL A 260 -0.85 -8.28 -7.72
N ALA A 261 -2.11 -7.85 -7.76
CA ALA A 261 -2.99 -8.09 -8.90
C ALA A 261 -3.48 -6.77 -9.50
N LEU A 262 -3.74 -6.79 -10.81
CA LEU A 262 -4.46 -5.74 -11.51
C LEU A 262 -5.87 -6.23 -11.83
N ALA A 263 -6.90 -5.47 -11.47
CA ALA A 263 -8.30 -5.79 -11.77
C ALA A 263 -8.99 -4.56 -12.37
N SER A 264 -9.11 -4.53 -13.70
CA SER A 264 -9.64 -3.40 -14.45
C SER A 264 -10.91 -3.77 -15.23
N SER A 265 -11.81 -2.80 -15.38
CA SER A 265 -12.99 -2.89 -16.27
C SER A 265 -12.62 -2.81 -17.75
N ALA A 266 -11.36 -2.48 -18.09
CA ALA A 266 -10.89 -2.28 -19.44
C ALA A 266 -10.67 -3.61 -20.21
N PRO A 267 -10.70 -3.59 -21.56
CA PRO A 267 -10.22 -4.68 -22.39
C PRO A 267 -8.72 -4.95 -22.19
N VAL A 268 -8.29 -6.19 -22.46
CA VAL A 268 -6.90 -6.61 -22.30
C VAL A 268 -5.93 -5.77 -23.13
N GLU A 269 -6.34 -5.32 -24.33
CA GLU A 269 -5.50 -4.51 -25.22
C GLU A 269 -5.17 -3.14 -24.61
N ASN A 270 -6.09 -2.57 -23.83
CA ASN A 270 -5.88 -1.30 -23.14
C ASN A 270 -4.96 -1.48 -21.93
N ILE A 271 -5.17 -2.56 -21.16
CA ILE A 271 -4.29 -2.92 -20.04
C ILE A 271 -2.86 -3.11 -20.54
N GLU A 272 -2.68 -3.85 -21.65
CA GLU A 272 -1.38 -4.05 -22.25
C GLU A 272 -0.72 -2.77 -22.77
N LEU A 273 -1.50 -1.84 -23.33
CA LEU A 273 -1.00 -0.54 -23.77
C LEU A 273 -0.48 0.24 -22.57
N VAL A 274 -1.33 0.45 -21.56
CA VAL A 274 -1.04 1.27 -20.39
C VAL A 274 0.14 0.70 -19.60
N THR A 275 0.10 -0.59 -19.27
CA THR A 275 1.18 -1.23 -18.48
C THR A 275 2.52 -1.23 -19.20
N ARG A 276 2.53 -1.34 -20.54
CA ARG A 276 3.74 -1.26 -21.35
C ARG A 276 4.32 0.15 -21.38
N GLU A 277 3.49 1.17 -21.57
CA GLU A 277 3.93 2.57 -21.55
C GLU A 277 4.50 3.00 -20.20
N LEU A 278 3.95 2.45 -19.13
CA LEU A 278 4.42 2.71 -17.76
C LEU A 278 5.61 1.84 -17.34
N GLY A 279 6.06 0.90 -18.18
CA GLY A 279 7.18 0.01 -17.86
C GLY A 279 6.88 -0.97 -16.72
N ILE A 280 5.61 -1.31 -16.51
CA ILE A 280 5.15 -2.23 -15.45
C ILE A 280 4.46 -3.49 -15.98
N LYS A 281 4.51 -3.74 -17.30
CA LYS A 281 3.90 -4.93 -17.92
C LYS A 281 4.47 -6.24 -17.35
N ASP A 282 5.79 -6.30 -17.17
CA ASP A 282 6.49 -7.53 -16.82
C ASP A 282 7.04 -7.48 -15.39
N GLY A 283 6.83 -8.56 -14.61
CA GLY A 283 7.45 -8.76 -13.30
C GLY A 283 6.74 -8.12 -12.10
N TYR A 284 5.71 -7.30 -12.31
CA TYR A 284 5.03 -6.57 -11.22
C TYR A 284 3.68 -7.16 -10.80
N PHE A 285 2.88 -7.68 -11.74
CA PHE A 285 1.57 -8.25 -11.46
C PHE A 285 1.64 -9.78 -11.48
N ASP A 286 1.25 -10.40 -10.36
CA ASP A 286 1.11 -11.86 -10.25
C ASP A 286 -0.16 -12.36 -10.97
N VAL A 287 -1.21 -11.52 -11.02
CA VAL A 287 -2.48 -11.79 -11.69
C VAL A 287 -2.99 -10.52 -12.37
N VAL A 288 -3.57 -10.68 -13.56
CA VAL A 288 -4.35 -9.64 -14.24
C VAL A 288 -5.76 -10.16 -14.47
N VAL A 289 -6.76 -9.34 -14.13
CA VAL A 289 -8.19 -9.55 -14.39
C VAL A 289 -8.71 -8.39 -15.24
N TRP A 290 -9.37 -8.71 -16.35
CA TRP A 290 -9.89 -7.73 -17.30
C TRP A 290 -11.40 -7.86 -17.50
N GLY A 291 -12.02 -6.81 -18.05
CA GLY A 291 -13.47 -6.58 -17.91
C GLY A 291 -14.41 -7.66 -18.45
N ARG A 292 -14.00 -8.49 -19.44
CA ARG A 292 -14.85 -9.58 -19.97
C ARG A 292 -14.66 -10.91 -19.26
N GLU A 293 -13.76 -11.02 -18.30
CA GLU A 293 -13.60 -12.24 -17.50
C GLU A 293 -14.68 -12.38 -16.42
N VAL A 294 -15.52 -11.35 -16.26
CA VAL A 294 -16.61 -11.30 -15.28
C VAL A 294 -17.94 -10.98 -15.97
N SER A 295 -19.03 -11.53 -15.44
CA SER A 295 -20.36 -11.29 -16.00
C SER A 295 -20.86 -9.89 -15.66
N GLU A 296 -20.47 -9.35 -14.51
CA GLU A 296 -20.86 -8.03 -14.02
C GLU A 296 -19.65 -7.19 -13.64
N GLY A 297 -19.62 -5.93 -14.10
CA GLY A 297 -18.61 -4.95 -13.70
C GLY A 297 -18.91 -4.31 -12.34
N LYS A 298 -18.01 -3.44 -11.88
CA LYS A 298 -18.19 -2.61 -10.67
C LYS A 298 -19.55 -1.89 -10.72
N PRO A 299 -20.37 -1.89 -9.65
CA PRO A 299 -20.05 -2.22 -8.26
C PRO A 299 -20.21 -3.71 -7.86
N SER A 300 -20.31 -4.62 -8.84
CA SER A 300 -20.22 -6.06 -8.55
C SER A 300 -18.80 -6.43 -8.08
N PRO A 301 -18.63 -7.26 -7.04
CA PRO A 301 -17.32 -7.63 -6.50
C PRO A 301 -16.56 -8.66 -7.35
N GLN A 302 -17.15 -9.14 -8.46
CA GLN A 302 -16.64 -10.29 -9.21
C GLN A 302 -15.17 -10.14 -9.66
N GLY A 303 -14.78 -8.96 -10.15
CA GLY A 303 -13.40 -8.71 -10.61
C GLY A 303 -12.37 -8.88 -9.50
N PHE A 304 -12.63 -8.32 -8.32
CA PHE A 304 -11.74 -8.43 -7.17
C PHE A 304 -11.74 -9.84 -6.58
N LEU A 305 -12.90 -10.49 -6.46
CA LEU A 305 -12.99 -11.89 -6.00
C LEU A 305 -12.26 -12.85 -6.95
N LEU A 306 -12.33 -12.62 -8.26
CA LEU A 306 -11.59 -13.41 -9.24
C LEU A 306 -10.07 -13.22 -9.09
N ALA A 307 -9.63 -11.98 -8.86
CA ALA A 307 -8.22 -11.69 -8.61
C ALA A 307 -7.70 -12.41 -7.35
N ALA A 308 -8.41 -12.30 -6.22
CA ALA A 308 -8.04 -12.99 -4.97
C ALA A 308 -8.00 -14.53 -5.14
N ARG A 309 -8.99 -15.10 -5.84
CA ARG A 309 -9.03 -16.54 -6.15
C ARG A 309 -7.81 -16.98 -6.95
N ARG A 310 -7.44 -16.25 -8.01
CA ARG A 310 -6.27 -16.58 -8.85
C ARG A 310 -4.96 -16.39 -8.12
N LEU A 311 -4.89 -15.45 -7.18
CA LEU A 311 -3.76 -15.27 -6.28
C LEU A 311 -3.67 -16.37 -5.20
N GLY A 312 -4.76 -17.11 -4.95
CA GLY A 312 -4.83 -18.10 -3.87
C GLY A 312 -4.72 -17.44 -2.49
N VAL A 313 -5.46 -16.36 -2.27
CA VAL A 313 -5.55 -15.64 -0.99
C VAL A 313 -7.01 -15.41 -0.61
N GLU A 314 -7.27 -15.28 0.69
CA GLU A 314 -8.60 -14.97 1.19
C GLU A 314 -8.94 -13.49 0.98
N PRO A 315 -10.18 -13.13 0.59
CA PRO A 315 -10.57 -11.74 0.39
C PRO A 315 -10.35 -10.83 1.62
N GLU A 316 -10.55 -11.37 2.83
CA GLU A 316 -10.36 -10.64 4.08
C GLU A 316 -8.90 -10.24 4.36
N ASN A 317 -7.93 -10.80 3.62
CA ASN A 317 -6.50 -10.48 3.69
C ASN A 317 -6.02 -9.61 2.50
N CYS A 318 -6.97 -9.09 1.71
CA CYS A 318 -6.70 -8.24 0.55
C CYS A 318 -7.01 -6.77 0.85
N VAL A 319 -6.19 -5.88 0.28
CA VAL A 319 -6.51 -4.46 0.14
C VAL A 319 -6.75 -4.15 -1.33
N VAL A 320 -7.84 -3.45 -1.64
CA VAL A 320 -8.11 -2.87 -2.96
C VAL A 320 -7.66 -1.42 -2.96
N ILE A 321 -7.00 -0.98 -4.05
CA ILE A 321 -6.71 0.44 -4.29
C ILE A 321 -7.60 0.93 -5.45
N GLU A 322 -8.41 1.96 -5.18
CA GLU A 322 -9.45 2.48 -6.07
C GLU A 322 -9.59 4.01 -5.99
N ASP A 323 -10.30 4.64 -6.92
CA ASP A 323 -10.54 6.09 -7.00
C ASP A 323 -12.02 6.46 -7.22
N SER A 324 -12.91 5.47 -7.30
CA SER A 324 -14.31 5.55 -7.73
C SER A 324 -15.27 4.95 -6.71
N VAL A 325 -16.47 5.53 -6.62
CA VAL A 325 -17.53 5.04 -5.72
C VAL A 325 -17.93 3.60 -6.03
N ALA A 326 -18.01 3.24 -7.32
CA ALA A 326 -18.39 1.90 -7.75
C ALA A 326 -17.33 0.87 -7.35
N GLY A 327 -16.05 1.22 -7.44
CA GLY A 327 -14.96 0.36 -7.02
C GLY A 327 -14.83 0.20 -5.52
N VAL A 328 -14.95 1.28 -4.75
CA VAL A 328 -15.02 1.22 -3.28
C VAL A 328 -16.17 0.29 -2.84
N THR A 329 -17.34 0.45 -3.47
CA THR A 329 -18.50 -0.42 -3.21
C THR A 329 -18.19 -1.89 -3.55
N ALA A 330 -17.53 -2.15 -4.68
CA ALA A 330 -17.14 -3.50 -5.08
C ALA A 330 -16.12 -4.14 -4.12
N ALA A 331 -15.12 -3.38 -3.64
CA ALA A 331 -14.15 -3.84 -2.65
C ALA A 331 -14.83 -4.23 -1.33
N ARG A 332 -15.72 -3.36 -0.83
CA ARG A 332 -16.51 -3.63 0.38
C ARG A 332 -17.39 -4.87 0.23
N ARG A 333 -18.09 -5.01 -0.90
CA ARG A 333 -18.92 -6.20 -1.21
C ARG A 333 -18.10 -7.48 -1.34
N ALA A 334 -16.82 -7.37 -1.70
CA ALA A 334 -15.89 -8.50 -1.74
C ALA A 334 -15.37 -8.90 -0.35
N GLY A 335 -15.69 -8.15 0.71
CA GLY A 335 -15.14 -8.37 2.06
C GLY A 335 -13.68 -7.94 2.20
N MET A 336 -13.18 -7.11 1.29
CA MET A 336 -11.80 -6.64 1.26
C MET A 336 -11.68 -5.27 1.95
N ARG A 337 -10.48 -4.93 2.40
CA ARG A 337 -10.17 -3.55 2.81
C ARG A 337 -10.00 -2.68 1.56
N CYS A 338 -10.29 -1.38 1.67
CA CYS A 338 -10.19 -0.44 0.56
C CYS A 338 -9.38 0.80 0.95
N LEU A 339 -8.32 1.08 0.18
CA LEU A 339 -7.68 2.38 0.11
C LEU A 339 -8.26 3.12 -1.10
N ALA A 340 -8.80 4.31 -0.88
CA ALA A 340 -9.26 5.21 -1.92
C ALA A 340 -8.27 6.36 -2.15
N VAL A 341 -8.01 6.72 -3.41
CA VAL A 341 -7.22 7.89 -3.81
C VAL A 341 -8.11 8.93 -4.50
N THR A 342 -7.99 10.20 -4.14
CA THR A 342 -8.91 11.26 -4.62
C THR A 342 -8.56 11.82 -6.01
N ASN A 343 -8.05 10.98 -6.91
CA ASN A 343 -7.60 11.42 -8.24
C ASN A 343 -8.76 11.86 -9.14
N THR A 344 -9.92 11.19 -9.05
CA THR A 344 -11.09 11.50 -9.90
C THR A 344 -12.34 11.91 -9.12
N ARG A 345 -12.32 11.74 -7.80
CA ARG A 345 -13.45 11.91 -6.90
C ARG A 345 -13.04 12.68 -5.66
N SER A 346 -14.01 13.38 -5.07
CA SER A 346 -13.78 14.05 -3.79
C SER A 346 -13.70 13.04 -2.66
N ARG A 347 -12.95 13.39 -1.61
CA ARG A 347 -12.80 12.58 -0.40
C ARG A 347 -14.14 12.16 0.20
N GLU A 348 -15.12 13.06 0.21
CA GLU A 348 -16.45 12.81 0.76
C GLU A 348 -17.17 11.70 0.01
N SER A 349 -17.02 11.64 -1.32
CA SER A 349 -17.65 10.59 -2.13
C SER A 349 -17.00 9.22 -1.97
N LEU A 350 -15.77 9.16 -1.47
CA LEU A 350 -15.03 7.92 -1.23
C LEU A 350 -15.01 7.51 0.25
N ALA A 351 -15.83 8.15 1.10
CA ALA A 351 -15.83 7.96 2.55
C ALA A 351 -16.19 6.54 3.03
N GLU A 352 -16.71 5.67 2.15
CA GLU A 352 -16.95 4.26 2.47
C GLU A 352 -15.68 3.39 2.45
N ALA A 353 -14.56 3.91 1.93
CA ALA A 353 -13.27 3.23 1.99
C ALA A 353 -12.70 3.23 3.41
N ASP A 354 -11.88 2.24 3.75
CA ASP A 354 -11.24 2.16 5.07
C ASP A 354 -10.20 3.27 5.29
N LEU A 355 -9.59 3.75 4.19
CA LEU A 355 -8.66 4.87 4.20
C LEU A 355 -8.78 5.65 2.89
N VAL A 356 -8.73 6.98 2.97
CA VAL A 356 -8.75 7.88 1.81
C VAL A 356 -7.51 8.77 1.85
N VAL A 357 -6.79 8.88 0.74
CA VAL A 357 -5.59 9.74 0.59
C VAL A 357 -5.67 10.60 -0.66
N ASP A 358 -4.92 11.71 -0.68
CA ASP A 358 -4.90 12.58 -1.85
C ASP A 358 -3.87 12.11 -2.87
N THR A 359 -2.75 11.52 -2.41
CA THR A 359 -1.73 10.88 -3.25
C THR A 359 -1.26 9.56 -2.64
N LEU A 360 -0.83 8.61 -3.48
CA LEU A 360 -0.23 7.35 -3.02
C LEU A 360 1.19 7.55 -2.45
N GLU A 361 1.79 8.72 -2.60
CA GLU A 361 3.05 9.10 -1.93
C GLU A 361 2.90 9.18 -0.39
N GLU A 362 1.68 9.33 0.10
CA GLU A 362 1.37 9.35 1.53
C GLU A 362 1.35 7.96 2.17
N ILE A 363 1.35 6.88 1.37
CA ILE A 363 1.07 5.52 1.81
C ILE A 363 2.29 4.61 1.65
N THR A 364 2.52 3.79 2.67
CA THR A 364 3.48 2.69 2.65
C THR A 364 2.78 1.34 2.74
N VAL A 365 3.52 0.26 2.46
CA VAL A 365 3.03 -1.11 2.64
C VAL A 365 2.62 -1.39 4.10
N ALA A 366 3.27 -0.73 5.06
CA ALA A 366 2.91 -0.87 6.47
C ALA A 366 1.55 -0.23 6.78
N ASP A 367 1.19 0.88 6.12
CA ASP A 367 -0.09 1.55 6.32
C ASP A 367 -1.23 0.70 5.75
N LEU A 368 -1.02 0.08 4.58
CA LEU A 368 -1.95 -0.89 4.00
C LEU A 368 -2.18 -2.08 4.94
N ALA A 369 -1.12 -2.59 5.56
CA ALA A 369 -1.23 -3.66 6.55
C ALA A 369 -1.93 -3.20 7.84
N GLY A 370 -1.81 -1.91 8.17
CA GLY A 370 -2.49 -1.29 9.31
C GLY A 370 -4.03 -1.34 9.22
N LEU A 371 -4.60 -1.43 8.01
CA LEU A 371 -6.05 -1.51 7.79
C LEU A 371 -6.70 -2.75 8.42
N PHE A 372 -5.93 -3.81 8.66
CA PHE A 372 -6.41 -5.02 9.29
C PHE A 372 -6.51 -4.91 10.82
N ASN A 373 -5.83 -3.94 11.43
CA ASN A 373 -5.75 -3.77 12.88
C ASN A 373 -6.88 -2.90 13.45
N SER A 374 -7.69 -2.28 12.58
CA SER A 374 -8.76 -1.34 12.95
C SER A 374 -10.02 -1.98 13.53
N GLY A 375 -10.07 -3.31 13.67
CA GLY A 375 -11.28 -4.08 14.08
C GLY A 375 -11.75 -3.92 15.53
N GLY A 376 -11.32 -2.87 16.24
CA GLY A 376 -11.63 -2.65 17.66
C GLY A 376 -12.55 -1.47 17.97
N LYS A 377 -13.23 -0.87 16.99
CA LYS A 377 -14.23 0.18 17.23
C LYS A 377 -15.47 -0.05 16.39
N ASN A 378 -16.41 -0.82 16.93
CA ASN A 378 -17.85 -0.67 16.73
C ASN A 378 -18.57 -1.66 17.66
N SER A 379 -18.81 -1.19 18.89
CA SER A 379 -19.87 -1.68 19.78
C SER A 379 -20.45 -0.48 20.49
#